data_AF-A0A1I5E6K6-F1
#
_entry.id   AF-A0A1I5E6K6-F1
#
_cell.length_a   1.000
_cell.length_b   1.000
_cell.length_c   1.000
_cell.angle_alpha   90.00
_cell.angle_beta   90.00
_cell.angle_gamma   90.00
#
_symmetry.space_group_name_H-M   'P 1'
#
loop_
_entity.id
_entity.type
_entity.pdbx_description
1 polymer ?
#
loop_
_entity_poly.entity_id
_entity_poly.type
_entity_poly.pdbx_seq_one_letter_code
_entity_poly.pdbx_strand_id
1 'polypeptide(L)'
;AALLARNPAAHVSLDDPFAITRLLDVLRTVGAHEQVAALLARDPAAHVSLGPPNGVALLLDQLRKVGAHEQVTALVERLPPAGLCELFINHKGQREQFRFGREPDGTAAPSWTWNDLV
;
A
#
# COMPACT_ATOMS: atom_id res chain seq x y z
N ALA A 1 4.40 25.77 10.48
CA ALA A 1 4.91 26.33 9.20
C ALA A 1 6.40 26.04 8.95
N ALA A 2 7.32 26.28 9.90
CA ALA A 2 8.78 26.14 9.66
C ALA A 2 9.26 24.74 9.21
N LEU A 3 8.57 23.66 9.60
CA LEU A 3 8.91 22.30 9.18
C LEU A 3 8.54 22.01 7.72
N LEU A 4 7.43 22.55 7.20
CA LEU A 4 7.04 22.38 5.80
C LEU A 4 8.04 23.06 4.86
N ALA A 5 8.56 24.23 5.27
CA ALA A 5 9.60 24.94 4.51
C ALA A 5 10.91 24.14 4.34
N ARG A 6 11.13 23.10 5.16
CA ARG A 6 12.30 22.20 5.07
C ARG A 6 12.05 20.95 4.22
N ASN A 7 10.92 20.88 3.52
CA ASN A 7 10.57 19.77 2.62
C ASN A 7 10.82 18.36 3.21
N PRO A 8 10.20 18.00 4.37
CA PRO A 8 10.41 16.71 5.01
C PRO A 8 10.01 15.54 4.11
N ALA A 9 9.06 15.75 3.18
CA ALA A 9 8.71 14.79 2.15
C ALA A 9 9.89 14.40 1.23
N ALA A 10 10.88 15.28 1.02
CA ALA A 10 12.09 14.97 0.26
C ALA A 10 13.19 14.28 1.10
N HIS A 11 13.16 14.42 2.42
CA HIS A 11 14.21 13.94 3.31
C HIS A 11 13.85 12.68 4.09
N VAL A 12 12.56 12.30 4.15
CA VAL A 12 12.16 11.06 4.81
C VAL A 12 12.71 9.85 4.06
N SER A 13 13.17 8.87 4.84
CA SER A 13 13.57 7.58 4.32
C SER A 13 12.35 6.76 3.93
N LEU A 14 12.36 6.20 2.73
CA LEU A 14 11.23 5.44 2.19
C LEU A 14 11.31 3.93 2.51
N ASP A 15 12.36 3.46 3.18
CA ASP A 15 12.54 2.06 3.56
C ASP A 15 11.76 1.70 4.84
N ASP A 16 11.58 2.65 5.76
CA ASP A 16 10.86 2.43 7.02
C ASP A 16 9.37 2.77 6.91
N PRO A 17 8.46 1.78 6.93
CA PRO A 17 7.03 2.03 6.89
C PRO A 17 6.51 2.87 8.07
N PHE A 18 7.14 2.79 9.25
CA PHE A 18 6.72 3.58 10.42
C PHE A 18 7.05 5.06 10.24
N ALA A 19 8.22 5.38 9.67
CA ALA A 19 8.62 6.74 9.36
C ALA A 19 7.65 7.40 8.37
N ILE A 20 7.29 6.70 7.30
CA ILE A 20 6.34 7.17 6.29
C ILE A 20 4.95 7.38 6.91
N THR A 21 4.48 6.40 7.70
CA THR A 21 3.18 6.46 8.41
C THR A 21 3.10 7.69 9.32
N ARG A 22 4.13 7.94 10.13
CA ARG A 22 4.20 9.11 11.02
C ARG A 22 4.21 10.41 10.25
N LEU A 23 4.96 10.49 9.15
CA LEU A 23 5.00 11.69 8.32
C LEU A 23 3.62 11.98 7.71
N LEU A 24 2.96 10.97 7.12
CA LEU A 24 1.62 11.11 6.55
C LEU A 24 0.59 11.57 7.59
N ASP A 25 0.65 11.02 8.81
CA ASP A 25 -0.25 11.40 9.91
C ASP A 25 -0.09 12.87 10.31
N VAL A 26 1.17 13.32 10.46
CA VAL A 26 1.48 14.72 10.76
C VAL A 26 1.04 15.63 9.63
N LEU A 27 1.39 15.31 8.38
CA LEU A 27 1.04 16.12 7.21
C LEU A 27 -0.47 16.24 7.03
N ARG A 28 -1.23 15.15 7.26
CA ARG A 28 -2.69 15.18 7.27
C ARG A 28 -3.23 16.08 8.38
N THR A 29 -2.68 15.96 9.59
CA THR A 29 -3.12 16.73 10.77
C THR A 29 -2.94 18.23 10.58
N VAL A 30 -1.86 18.64 9.90
CA VAL A 30 -1.61 20.06 9.59
C VAL A 30 -2.19 20.52 8.25
N GLY A 31 -2.92 19.67 7.52
CA GLY A 31 -3.53 19.99 6.23
C GLY A 31 -2.51 20.25 5.09
N ALA A 32 -1.31 19.70 5.18
CA ALA A 32 -0.22 19.93 4.22
C ALA A 32 -0.32 19.01 3.00
N HIS A 33 -1.38 19.16 2.22
CA HIS A 33 -1.67 18.31 1.06
C HIS A 33 -0.57 18.32 -0.01
N GLU A 34 0.10 19.45 -0.24
CA GLU A 34 1.21 19.53 -1.20
C GLU A 34 2.39 18.64 -0.82
N GLN A 35 2.68 18.50 0.48
CA GLN A 35 3.75 17.62 0.93
C GLN A 35 3.36 16.16 0.91
N VAL A 36 2.08 15.86 1.13
CA VAL A 36 1.56 14.52 0.88
C VAL A 36 1.76 14.18 -0.59
N ALA A 37 1.34 15.04 -1.52
CA ALA A 37 1.53 14.82 -2.95
C ALA A 37 3.01 14.65 -3.33
N ALA A 38 3.90 15.49 -2.79
CA ALA A 38 5.34 15.39 -3.01
C ALA A 38 5.93 14.06 -2.49
N LEU A 39 5.44 13.57 -1.35
CA LEU A 39 5.85 12.27 -0.81
C LEU A 39 5.38 11.12 -1.70
N LEU A 40 4.11 11.14 -2.12
CA LEU A 40 3.52 10.10 -2.98
C LEU A 40 4.18 10.06 -4.36
N ALA A 41 4.60 11.22 -4.89
CA ALA A 41 5.34 11.31 -6.15
C ALA A 41 6.73 10.63 -6.11
N ARG A 42 7.29 10.38 -4.92
CA ARG A 42 8.55 9.63 -4.75
C ARG A 42 8.33 8.11 -4.71
N ASP A 43 7.11 7.65 -4.93
CA ASP A 43 6.72 6.25 -4.95
C ASP A 43 7.13 5.44 -3.70
N PRO A 44 6.66 5.84 -2.49
CA PRO A 44 7.01 5.15 -1.25
C PRO A 44 6.61 3.67 -1.27
N ALA A 45 5.52 3.30 -1.96
CA ALA A 45 5.07 1.93 -2.09
C ALA A 45 6.08 1.03 -2.81
N ALA A 46 6.92 1.55 -3.71
CA ALA A 46 7.98 0.79 -4.38
C ALA A 46 9.23 0.60 -3.51
N HIS A 47 9.49 1.51 -2.57
CA HIS A 47 10.74 1.56 -1.80
C HIS A 47 10.62 1.02 -0.37
N VAL A 48 9.40 0.91 0.17
CA VAL A 48 9.19 0.46 1.55
C VAL A 48 9.60 -0.99 1.78
N SER A 49 10.25 -1.21 2.93
CA SER A 49 10.59 -2.54 3.42
C SER A 49 9.34 -3.24 3.94
N LEU A 50 9.17 -4.49 3.49
CA LEU A 50 8.03 -5.34 3.85
C LEU A 50 8.34 -6.22 5.08
N GLY A 51 9.48 -6.02 5.74
CA GLY A 51 9.90 -6.84 6.89
C GLY A 51 8.95 -6.78 8.09
N PRO A 52 8.49 -5.60 8.54
CA PRO A 52 7.55 -5.50 9.66
C PRO A 52 6.09 -5.42 9.18
N PRO A 53 5.31 -6.53 9.25
CA PRO A 53 3.92 -6.55 8.78
C PRO A 53 3.03 -5.48 9.44
N ASN A 54 3.26 -5.19 10.73
CA ASN A 54 2.51 -4.15 11.45
C ASN A 54 2.76 -2.75 10.86
N GLY A 55 3.99 -2.45 10.44
CA GLY A 55 4.32 -1.17 9.81
C GLY A 55 3.65 -1.04 8.45
N VAL A 56 3.67 -2.11 7.65
CA VAL A 56 3.01 -2.16 6.34
C VAL A 56 1.50 -1.98 6.47
N ALA A 57 0.87 -2.62 7.45
CA ALA A 57 -0.57 -2.46 7.73
C ALA A 57 -0.95 -1.02 8.09
N LEU A 58 -0.16 -0.38 8.96
CA LEU A 58 -0.37 1.02 9.34
C LEU A 58 -0.17 1.98 8.16
N LEU A 59 0.84 1.72 7.34
CA LEU A 59 1.09 2.52 6.14
C LEU A 59 -0.08 2.44 5.16
N LEU A 60 -0.63 1.24 4.92
CA LEU A 60 -1.79 1.06 4.06
C LEU A 60 -3.03 1.81 4.58
N ASP A 61 -3.29 1.76 5.89
CA ASP A 61 -4.38 2.52 6.51
C ASP A 61 -4.19 4.04 6.35
N GLN A 62 -2.97 4.54 6.55
CA GLN A 62 -2.68 5.97 6.36
C GLN A 62 -2.79 6.41 4.91
N LEU A 63 -2.29 5.62 3.96
CA LEU A 63 -2.42 5.89 2.53
C LEU A 63 -3.90 5.99 2.11
N ARG A 64 -4.77 5.12 2.65
CA ARG A 64 -6.23 5.22 2.44
C ARG A 64 -6.81 6.52 3.01
N LYS A 65 -6.41 6.90 4.23
CA LYS A 65 -6.88 8.14 4.89
C LYS A 65 -6.50 9.41 4.14
N VAL A 66 -5.38 9.40 3.42
CA VAL A 66 -4.97 10.53 2.57
C VAL A 66 -5.43 10.39 1.12
N GLY A 67 -6.20 9.35 0.79
CA GLY A 67 -6.75 9.13 -0.56
C GLY A 67 -5.74 8.63 -1.59
N ALA A 68 -4.58 8.13 -1.18
CA ALA A 68 -3.52 7.66 -2.07
C ALA A 68 -3.78 6.23 -2.61
N HIS A 69 -4.86 6.06 -3.38
CA HIS A 69 -5.34 4.75 -3.84
C HIS A 69 -4.34 4.02 -4.74
N GLU A 70 -3.59 4.75 -5.58
CA GLU A 70 -2.55 4.16 -6.44
C GLU A 70 -1.42 3.54 -5.62
N GLN A 71 -0.96 4.25 -4.57
CA GLN A 71 0.07 3.78 -3.65
C GLN A 71 -0.41 2.57 -2.82
N VAL A 72 -1.69 2.55 -2.42
CA VAL A 72 -2.29 1.38 -1.77
C VAL A 72 -2.25 0.17 -2.70
N THR A 73 -2.65 0.33 -3.96
CA THR A 73 -2.65 -0.76 -4.95
C THR A 73 -1.24 -1.29 -5.19
N ALA A 74 -0.28 -0.42 -5.45
CA ALA A 74 1.11 -0.81 -5.69
C ALA A 74 1.72 -1.53 -4.48
N LEU A 75 1.43 -1.08 -3.25
CA LEU A 75 1.92 -1.74 -2.04
C LEU A 75 1.26 -3.11 -1.82
N VAL A 76 -0.05 -3.22 -2.05
CA VAL A 76 -0.79 -4.49 -1.93
C VAL A 76 -0.28 -5.54 -2.93
N GLU A 77 0.07 -5.12 -4.14
CA GLU A 77 0.64 -6.01 -5.18
C GLU A 77 2.02 -6.57 -4.80
N ARG A 78 2.77 -5.87 -3.94
CA ARG A 78 4.08 -6.33 -3.43
C ARG A 78 4.00 -7.25 -2.22
N LEU A 79 2.83 -7.40 -1.58
CA LEU A 79 2.68 -8.25 -0.38
C LEU A 79 2.79 -9.77 -0.65
N PRO A 80 2.20 -10.34 -1.73
CA PRO A 80 2.25 -11.77 -1.98
C PRO A 80 3.67 -12.33 -2.18
N PRO A 81 4.56 -11.68 -3.00
CA PRO A 81 5.94 -12.13 -3.14
C PRO A 81 6.75 -12.07 -1.84
N ALA A 82 6.35 -11.23 -0.88
CA ALA A 82 7.03 -11.05 0.40
C ALA A 82 6.55 -12.00 1.50
N GLY A 83 5.63 -12.94 1.20
CA GLY A 83 5.07 -13.87 2.19
C GLY A 83 4.06 -13.24 3.15
N LEU A 84 3.58 -12.02 2.89
CA LEU A 84 2.59 -11.30 3.69
C LEU A 84 1.14 -11.56 3.21
N CYS A 85 0.83 -12.79 2.82
CA CYS A 85 -0.46 -13.17 2.24
C CYS A 85 -1.65 -12.91 3.19
N GLU A 86 -1.47 -13.04 4.50
CA GLU A 86 -2.51 -12.74 5.49
C GLU A 86 -2.93 -11.25 5.45
N LEU A 87 -1.96 -10.33 5.34
CA LEU A 87 -2.25 -8.90 5.17
C LEU A 87 -2.92 -8.62 3.82
N PHE A 88 -2.49 -9.30 2.76
CA PHE A 88 -3.13 -9.20 1.44
C PHE A 88 -4.61 -9.59 1.49
N ILE A 89 -4.95 -10.74 2.09
CA ILE A 89 -6.33 -11.24 2.19
C ILE A 89 -7.21 -10.29 3.01
N ASN A 90 -6.69 -9.80 4.14
CA ASN A 90 -7.44 -8.92 5.03
C ASN A 90 -7.67 -7.52 4.41
N HIS A 91 -6.79 -7.05 3.53
CA HIS A 91 -6.90 -5.74 2.88
C HIS A 91 -7.73 -5.73 1.59
N LYS A 92 -7.83 -6.86 0.89
CA LYS A 92 -8.62 -7.01 -0.35
C LYS A 92 -10.10 -7.27 -0.11
N GLY A 93 -10.53 -7.65 1.10
CA GLY A 93 -11.96 -7.74 1.44
C GLY A 93 -12.80 -8.62 0.50
N GLN A 94 -12.21 -9.65 -0.10
CA GLN A 94 -12.85 -10.49 -1.11
C GLN A 94 -12.35 -11.93 -0.98
N ARG A 95 -12.71 -12.62 0.13
CA ARG A 95 -12.50 -14.08 0.25
C ARG A 95 -13.21 -14.86 -0.86
N GLU A 96 -14.14 -14.23 -1.58
CA GLU A 96 -14.89 -14.83 -2.68
C GLU A 96 -14.23 -14.65 -4.06
N GLN A 97 -13.45 -13.59 -4.30
CA GLN A 97 -12.87 -13.30 -5.63
C GLN A 97 -11.65 -14.14 -5.99
N PHE A 98 -10.95 -14.71 -5.00
CA PHE A 98 -9.77 -15.55 -5.25
C PHE A 98 -10.00 -17.01 -4.86
N ARG A 99 -11.26 -17.45 -4.75
CA ARG A 99 -11.59 -18.85 -4.45
C ARG A 99 -10.95 -19.83 -5.45
N PHE A 100 -10.67 -19.38 -6.68
CA PHE A 100 -10.26 -20.22 -7.79
C PHE A 100 -8.83 -19.97 -8.31
N GLY A 101 -8.04 -19.11 -7.65
CA GLY A 101 -6.64 -18.84 -8.01
C GLY A 101 -6.38 -17.53 -8.77
N ARG A 102 -5.17 -17.38 -9.31
CA ARG A 102 -4.67 -16.18 -10.02
C ARG A 102 -4.03 -16.61 -11.33
N GLU A 103 -4.38 -15.94 -12.43
CA GLU A 103 -3.73 -16.16 -13.72
C GLU A 103 -2.32 -15.55 -13.77
N PRO A 104 -1.44 -15.98 -14.69
CA PRO A 104 -0.06 -15.48 -14.81
C PRO A 104 0.02 -13.97 -15.08
N ASP A 105 -1.05 -13.39 -15.62
CA ASP A 105 -1.19 -11.95 -15.91
C ASP A 105 -1.62 -11.12 -14.68
N GLY A 106 -1.94 -11.80 -13.58
CA GLY A 106 -2.27 -11.21 -12.31
C GLY A 106 -3.74 -10.93 -12.04
N THR A 107 -4.63 -11.27 -12.98
CA THR A 107 -6.07 -11.17 -12.82
C THR A 107 -6.64 -12.30 -11.95
N ALA A 108 -7.82 -12.07 -11.36
CA ALA A 108 -8.54 -13.10 -10.60
C ALA A 108 -9.04 -14.16 -11.59
N ALA A 109 -8.69 -15.43 -11.35
CA ALA A 109 -9.16 -16.50 -12.20
C ALA A 109 -10.70 -16.57 -12.14
N PRO A 110 -11.39 -16.68 -13.29
CA PRO A 110 -12.85 -16.84 -13.31
C PRO A 110 -13.27 -18.09 -12.53
N SER A 111 -14.52 -18.11 -12.05
CA SER A 111 -15.07 -19.30 -11.38
C SER A 111 -15.19 -20.44 -12.40
N TRP A 112 -14.22 -21.34 -12.42
CA TRP A 112 -14.32 -22.54 -13.24
C TRP A 112 -15.38 -23.47 -12.62
N THR A 113 -16.22 -24.04 -13.48
CA THR A 113 -17.07 -25.17 -13.11
C THR A 113 -16.47 -26.42 -13.74
N TRP A 114 -16.59 -27.58 -13.09
CA TRP A 114 -16.06 -28.86 -13.61
C TRP A 114 -16.59 -29.25 -15.02
N ASN A 115 -17.56 -28.50 -15.56
CA ASN A 115 -18.13 -28.70 -16.91
C ASN A 115 -17.22 -28.23 -18.06
N ASP A 116 -16.17 -27.45 -17.80
CA ASP A 116 -15.28 -26.92 -18.86
C ASP A 116 -14.09 -27.85 -19.19
N LEU A 117 -14.05 -29.04 -18.56
CA LEU A 117 -13.01 -30.07 -18.74
C LEU A 117 -13.47 -31.28 -19.57
N VAL A 118 -14.53 -31.14 -20.38
CA VAL A 118 -15.03 -32.21 -21.28
C VAL A 118 -14.70 -31.90 -22.73
#